data_AF-A0A167CRS5-F1
#
_entry.id   AF-A0A167CRS5-F1
#
_cell.length_a   1.000
_cell.length_b   1.000
_cell.length_c   1.000
_cell.angle_alpha   90.00
_cell.angle_beta   90.00
_cell.angle_gamma   90.00
#
_symmetry.space_group_name_H-M   'P 1'
#
loop_
_entity.id
_entity.type
_entity.pdbx_description
1 polymer ?
#
loop_
_entity_poly.entity_id
_entity_poly.type
_entity_poly.pdbx_seq_one_letter_code
_entity_poly.pdbx_strand_id
1 'polypeptide(L)' 'MVKLASTLANESGKSLVNITQSPADMEGAYRFIRNEHIAASGIAESGFKATTEQAQTHNLLLALEDTTTLV' A
#
# COMPACT_ATOMS: atom_id res chain seq x y z
N MET A 1 3.45 0.63 8.69
CA MET A 1 2.82 0.32 7.39
C MET A 1 1.35 -0.07 7.52
N VAL A 2 0.99 -1.17 8.20
CA VAL A 2 -0.38 -1.71 8.25
C VAL A 2 -1.43 -0.66 8.64
N LYS A 3 -1.18 0.14 9.69
CA LYS A 3 -2.07 1.24 10.10
C LYS A 3 -2.32 2.24 8.96
N LEU A 4 -1.25 2.70 8.30
CA LEU A 4 -1.33 3.65 7.18
C LEU A 4 -2.11 3.06 6.00
N ALA A 5 -1.83 1.80 5.63
CA ALA A 5 -2.54 1.12 4.55
C ALA A 5 -4.03 0.97 4.84
N SER A 6 -4.39 0.60 6.08
CA SER A 6 -5.79 0.51 6.50
C SER A 6 -6.51 1.87 6.48
N THR A 7 -5.85 2.94 6.97
CA THR A 7 -6.41 4.28 6.93
C THR A 7 -6.64 4.77 5.50
N LEU A 8 -5.69 4.55 4.59
CA LEU A 8 -5.83 4.92 3.18
C LEU A 8 -6.95 4.12 2.48
N ALA A 9 -7.06 2.82 2.76
CA ALA A 9 -8.10 1.99 2.17
C ALA A 9 -9.51 2.43 2.61
N ASN A 10 -9.70 2.73 3.90
CA ASN A 10 -10.98 3.16 4.46
C ASN A 10 -11.45 4.52 3.92
N GLU A 11 -10.51 5.40 3.53
CA GLU A 11 -10.78 6.77 3.10
C GLU A 11 -10.16 7.04 1.72
N SER A 12 -10.37 6.11 0.79
CA SER A 12 -9.74 6.08 -0.54
C SER A 12 -9.94 7.40 -1.30
N GLY A 13 -8.85 7.93 -1.88
CA GLY A 13 -8.85 9.16 -2.68
C GLY A 13 -8.79 10.46 -1.86
N LYS A 14 -8.86 10.42 -0.53
CA LYS A 14 -8.70 11.60 0.33
C LYS A 14 -7.22 11.83 0.69
N SER A 15 -6.88 13.08 1.00
CA SER A 15 -5.52 13.44 1.43
C SER A 15 -5.17 12.87 2.81
N LEU A 16 -3.89 12.58 3.05
CA LEU A 16 -3.40 12.05 4.33
C LEU A 16 -3.77 12.92 5.53
N VAL A 17 -3.67 14.24 5.39
CA VAL A 17 -4.02 15.20 6.44
C VAL A 17 -5.49 15.10 6.86
N ASN A 18 -6.39 14.74 5.94
CA ASN A 18 -7.83 14.68 6.20
C ASN A 18 -8.28 13.34 6.82
N ILE A 19 -7.43 12.31 6.76
CA ILE A 19 -7.79 10.94 7.17
C ILE A 19 -7.04 10.48 8.43
N THR A 20 -6.04 11.25 8.88
CA THR A 20 -5.29 10.97 10.11
C THR A 20 -6.04 11.44 11.34
N GLN A 21 -6.06 10.63 12.40
CA GLN A 21 -6.87 10.87 13.60
C GLN A 21 -6.17 11.72 14.68
N SER A 22 -4.86 11.95 14.54
CA SER A 22 -4.08 12.74 15.48
C SER A 22 -2.85 13.37 14.81
N PRO A 23 -2.24 14.42 15.40
CA PRO A 23 -0.99 14.97 14.90
C PRO A 23 0.14 13.94 14.83
N ALA A 24 0.21 13.02 15.80
CA ALA A 24 1.20 11.94 15.82
C ALA A 24 1.01 10.96 14.64
N ASP A 25 -0.25 10.63 14.31
CA ASP A 25 -0.56 9.77 13.17
C ASP A 25 -0.23 10.42 11.84
N MET A 26 -0.51 11.72 11.72
CA MET A 26 -0.18 12.52 10.54
C MET A 26 1.34 12.56 10.32
N GLU A 27 2.09 12.93 11.34
CA GLU A 27 3.56 12.97 11.29
C GLU A 27 4.15 11.58 11.01
N GLY A 28 3.60 10.54 11.66
CA GLY A 28 4.01 9.16 11.42
C GLY A 28 3.80 8.73 9.97
N ALA A 29 2.67 9.09 9.36
CA ALA A 29 2.38 8.78 7.96
C ALA A 29 3.37 9.47 7.00
N TYR A 30 3.60 10.77 7.17
CA TYR A 30 4.56 11.50 6.33
C TYR A 30 5.99 11.00 6.52
N ARG A 31 6.41 10.73 7.76
CA ARG A 31 7.72 10.14 8.06
C ARG A 31 7.90 8.79 7.41
N PHE A 32 6.85 7.95 7.39
CA PHE A 32 6.90 6.65 6.75
C PHE A 32 7.12 6.76 5.23
N ILE A 33 6.38 7.64 4.54
CA ILE A 33 6.44 7.78 3.07
C ILE A 33 7.79 8.32 2.60
N ARG A 34 8.45 9.17 3.40
CA ARG A 34 9.77 9.74 3.07
C ARG A 34 10.95 8.99 3.72
N ASN A 35 10.73 7.83 4.32
CA ASN A 35 11.79 7.12 5.02
C ASN A 35 12.72 6.39 4.04
N GLU A 36 13.97 6.84 3.93
CA GLU A 36 14.98 6.25 3.04
C GLU A 36 15.33 4.79 3.40
N HIS A 37 15.06 4.36 4.64
CA HIS A 37 15.26 2.98 5.07
C HIS A 37 14.10 2.06 4.67
N ILE A 38 13.04 2.58 4.06
CA ILE A 38 11.89 1.82 3.60
C ILE A 38 11.96 1.74 2.08
N ALA A 39 12.37 0.58 1.58
CA ALA A 39 12.38 0.32 0.15
C ALA A 39 10.94 0.11 -0.36
N ALA A 40 10.52 0.90 -1.36
CA ALA A 40 9.21 0.74 -2.00
C ALA A 40 9.03 -0.66 -2.62
N SER A 41 10.12 -1.26 -3.11
CA SER A 41 10.12 -2.65 -3.61
C SER A 41 9.70 -3.66 -2.54
N GLY A 42 10.14 -3.49 -1.29
CA GLY A 42 9.72 -4.36 -0.18
C GLY A 42 8.24 -4.23 0.15
N ILE A 43 7.65 -3.04 -0.03
CA ILE A 43 6.20 -2.85 0.09
C ILE A 43 5.48 -3.63 -1.02
N ALA A 44 5.91 -3.47 -2.28
CA ALA A 44 5.32 -4.17 -3.42
C ALA A 44 5.43 -5.69 -3.30
N GLU A 45 6.60 -6.20 -2.92
CA GLU A 45 6.85 -7.64 -2.73
C GLU A 45 5.96 -8.25 -1.65
N SER A 46 5.73 -7.52 -0.55
CA SER A 46 4.81 -7.98 0.50
C SER A 46 3.37 -8.12 0.00
N GLY A 47 2.91 -7.19 -0.86
CA GLY A 47 1.61 -7.28 -1.51
C GLY A 47 1.54 -8.43 -2.50
N PHE A 48 2.59 -8.61 -3.32
CA PHE A 48 2.69 -9.72 -4.26
C PHE A 48 2.62 -11.07 -3.53
N LYS A 49 3.37 -11.25 -2.43
CA LYS A 49 3.34 -12.47 -1.64
C LYS A 49 1.93 -12.81 -1.14
N ALA A 50 1.18 -11.82 -0.65
CA ALA A 50 -0.21 -12.02 -0.25
C ALA A 50 -1.11 -12.43 -1.43
N THR A 51 -0.86 -11.90 -2.63
CA THR A 51 -1.53 -12.36 -3.86
C THR A 51 -1.15 -13.80 -4.20
N THR A 52 0.14 -14.17 -4.10
CA THR A 52 0.61 -15.54 -4.40
C THR A 52 0.00 -16.58 -3.44
N GLU A 53 -0.08 -16.24 -2.14
CA GLU A 53 -0.71 -17.09 -1.13
C GLU A 53 -2.20 -17.32 -1.45
N GLN A 54 -2.94 -16.29 -1.86
CA GLN A 54 -4.34 -16.43 -2.27
C GLN A 54 -4.48 -17.20 -3.59
N ALA A 55 -3.58 -16.99 -4.54
CA ALA A 55 -3.60 -17.64 -5.85
C ALA A 55 -3.50 -19.17 -5.76
N GLN A 56 -2.84 -19.71 -4.73
CA GLN A 56 -2.75 -21.16 -4.48
C GLN A 56 -4.12 -21.83 -4.25
N THR A 57 -5.15 -21.05 -3.91
CA THR A 57 -6.51 -21.56 -3.70
C THR A 57 -7.30 -21.76 -5.00
N HIS A 58 -6.72 -21.41 -6.15
CA HIS A 58 -7.36 -21.47 -7.46
C HIS A 58 -6.60 -22.39 -8.43
N ASN A 59 -7.33 -23.18 -9.21
CA ASN A 59 -6.76 -24.12 -10.18
C ASN A 59 -6.40 -23.47 -11.54
N LEU A 60 -6.92 -22.27 -11.81
CA LEU A 60 -6.67 -21.51 -13.03
C LEU A 60 -6.50 -20.04 -12.66
N LEU A 61 -5.48 -19.41 -13.22
CA LEU A 61 -5.15 -18.00 -13.00
C LEU A 61 -5.04 -17.30 -14.35
N LEU A 62 -5.51 -16.06 -14.41
CA LEU A 62 -5.33 -15.17 -15.56
C LEU A 62 -4.42 -14.02 -15.14
N ALA A 63 -3.21 -13.98 -15.69
CA ALA A 63 -2.28 -12.88 -15.46
C ALA A 63 -2.49 -11.81 -16.53
N LEU A 64 -3.18 -10.72 -16.14
CA LEU A 64 -3.37 -9.56 -17.00
C LEU A 64 -2.17 -8.62 -16.85
N GLU A 65 -1.46 -8.35 -17.95
CA GLU A 65 -0.27 -7.50 -17.98
C GLU A 65 -0.51 -6.31 -18.93
N ASP A 66 -0.25 -5.11 -18.44
CA ASP A 66 -0.35 -3.84 -19.18
C ASP A 66 0.68 -2.84 -18.60
N THR A 67 1.02 -1.79 -19.35
CA THR A 67 1.95 -0.74 -18.91
C THR A 67 1.25 0.60 -18.82
N THR A 68 1.49 1.32 -17.72
CA THR A 68 0.96 2.68 -17.50
C THR A 68 2.04 3.63 -17.02
N THR A 69 1.78 4.94 -17.08
CA THR A 69 2.65 6.00 -16.57
C THR A 69 1.96 6.77 -15.47
N LEU A 70 2.71 7.23 -14.47
CA LEU A 70 2.23 8.23 -13.51
C LEU A 70 2.43 9.62 -14.13
N VAL A 71 1.33 10.34 -14.38
CA VAL A 71 1.33 11.73 -14.90
C VAL A 71 1.02 12.75 -13.82
#